data_AF-A0A2G5UMZ3-F1
#
_entry.id   AF-A0A2G5UMZ3-F1
#
_cell.length_a   1.000
_cell.length_b   1.000
_cell.length_c   1.000
_cell.angle_alpha   90.00
_cell.angle_beta   90.00
_cell.angle_gamma   90.00
#
_symmetry.space_group_name_H-M   'P 1'
#
loop_
_entity.id
_entity.type
_entity.pdbx_description
1 polymer ?
#
loop_
_entity_poly.entity_id
_entity_poly.type
_entity_poly.pdbx_seq_one_letter_code
_entity_poly.pdbx_strand_id
1 'polypeptide(L)'
;MAPPSQPGMYDNTEINTVACTEYLLHEFSNNAMTGWELTIKSNGRKIRTNLYLMDSAEIKKLSCQFFIVDDVDFGEYDKLMAGTMETKDISKIFSDMKLCGKHHNRNLYLRCVPPCQLYLEEDHRIFVQDIVEIIPLIWEKQAPKNSKRLFSDKRHFNALCRSWESEKKHLEHTIPLHEFKRILKILDCDASLVTVIEDPLSMITQEEMLQEVGFVRTCAPNLTVVMNQHQSLFFVFHNLVNGVNWRNEMCKEHVNCNAKLQTKILKLLYEIVKNKEVSIFP
;
A
#
# COMPACT_ATOMS: atom_id res chain seq x y z
N MET A 1 2.17 35.03 23.34
CA MET A 1 2.61 34.40 22.08
C MET A 1 3.58 33.30 22.45
N ALA A 2 3.25 32.04 22.16
CA ALA A 2 4.25 30.98 22.27
C ALA A 2 5.37 31.27 21.26
N PRO A 3 6.65 31.08 21.61
CA PRO A 3 7.73 31.23 20.65
C PRO A 3 7.48 30.27 19.47
N PRO A 4 7.84 30.66 18.22
CA PRO A 4 7.80 29.72 17.12
C PRO A 4 8.64 28.49 17.49
N SER A 5 8.04 27.31 17.38
CA SER A 5 8.76 26.05 17.55
C SER A 5 9.97 26.08 16.62
N GLN A 6 11.16 25.76 17.16
CA GLN A 6 12.35 25.62 16.31
C GLN A 6 12.06 24.61 15.19
N PRO A 7 12.44 24.90 13.94
CA PRO A 7 12.27 23.95 12.85
C PRO A 7 12.96 22.62 13.19
N GLY A 8 12.30 21.52 12.86
CA GLY A 8 12.87 20.17 12.89
C GLY A 8 14.16 20.10 12.07
N MET A 9 15.02 19.14 12.41
CA MET A 9 16.28 18.94 11.70
C MET A 9 16.04 18.60 10.23
N TYR A 10 14.94 17.90 9.95
CA TYR A 10 14.61 17.40 8.62
C TYR A 10 13.45 18.12 7.94
N ASP A 11 13.00 19.27 8.47
CA ASP A 11 11.83 20.01 7.96
C ASP A 11 11.92 20.40 6.47
N ASN A 12 13.14 20.57 5.95
CA ASN A 12 13.43 20.96 4.57
C ASN A 12 13.71 19.77 3.64
N THR A 13 13.62 18.54 4.14
CA THR A 13 13.77 17.33 3.31
C THR A 13 12.47 17.03 2.59
N GLU A 14 12.56 16.53 1.36
CA GLU A 14 11.42 16.19 0.53
C GLU A 14 11.43 14.70 0.18
N ILE A 15 10.24 14.14 0.01
CA ILE A 15 10.06 12.77 -0.47
C ILE A 15 10.45 12.71 -1.96
N ASN A 16 11.24 11.71 -2.33
CA ASN A 16 11.48 11.41 -3.75
C ASN A 16 10.23 10.73 -4.33
N THR A 17 9.68 11.24 -5.41
CA THR A 17 8.51 10.64 -6.08
C THR A 17 8.89 10.16 -7.47
N VAL A 18 8.43 8.97 -7.87
CA VAL A 18 8.59 8.43 -9.23
C VAL A 18 7.21 8.23 -9.83
N ALA A 19 6.84 9.08 -10.79
CA ALA A 19 5.57 8.98 -11.50
C ALA A 19 5.60 7.88 -12.58
N CYS A 20 4.43 7.42 -13.04
CA CYS A 20 4.31 6.47 -14.16
C CYS A 20 5.03 6.87 -15.44
N THR A 21 5.18 8.17 -15.68
CA THR A 21 5.93 8.67 -16.85
C THR A 21 7.43 8.51 -16.71
N GLU A 22 7.95 8.25 -15.52
CA GLU A 22 9.37 8.18 -15.18
C GLU A 22 9.92 6.75 -15.11
N TYR A 23 9.08 5.75 -15.35
CA TYR A 23 9.50 4.35 -15.39
C TYR A 23 8.99 3.60 -16.61
N LEU A 24 9.60 2.43 -16.86
CA LEU A 24 9.13 1.42 -17.80
C LEU A 24 8.62 0.24 -17.00
N LEU A 25 7.37 -0.15 -17.21
CA LEU A 25 6.77 -1.32 -16.58
C LEU A 25 6.79 -2.49 -17.56
N HIS A 26 7.39 -3.61 -17.15
CA HIS A 26 7.46 -4.83 -17.94
C HIS A 26 6.76 -5.97 -17.20
N GLU A 27 5.74 -6.55 -17.82
CA GLU A 27 5.04 -7.72 -17.33
C GLU A 27 5.60 -8.99 -18.00
N PHE A 28 5.98 -9.97 -17.19
CA PHE A 28 6.57 -11.24 -17.64
C PHE A 28 5.71 -12.46 -17.31
N SER A 29 4.58 -12.28 -16.60
CA SER A 29 3.61 -13.33 -16.36
C SER A 29 2.22 -12.76 -16.12
N ASN A 30 1.18 -13.58 -16.31
CA ASN A 30 -0.21 -13.19 -16.03
C ASN A 30 -0.51 -13.07 -14.51
N ASN A 31 0.46 -13.32 -13.63
CA ASN A 31 0.28 -13.12 -12.20
C ASN A 31 0.70 -11.71 -11.81
N ALA A 32 -0.23 -10.76 -11.84
CA ALA A 32 0.05 -9.36 -11.51
C ALA A 32 0.61 -9.14 -10.08
N MET A 33 0.50 -10.12 -9.18
CA MET A 33 1.10 -10.04 -7.83
C MET A 33 2.62 -10.20 -7.85
N THR A 34 3.18 -10.96 -8.79
CA THR A 34 4.61 -11.33 -8.81
C THR A 34 5.29 -11.11 -10.16
N GLY A 35 4.50 -10.81 -11.18
CA GLY A 35 4.80 -10.95 -12.59
C GLY A 35 5.31 -9.70 -13.30
N TRP A 36 5.84 -8.72 -12.58
CA TRP A 36 6.23 -7.43 -13.14
C TRP A 36 7.58 -6.93 -12.62
N GLU A 37 8.25 -6.12 -13.44
CA GLU A 37 9.45 -5.36 -13.10
C GLU A 37 9.28 -3.92 -13.59
N LEU A 38 9.61 -2.96 -12.73
CA LEU A 38 9.65 -1.55 -13.06
C LEU A 38 11.10 -1.12 -13.20
N THR A 39 11.45 -0.43 -14.28
CA THR A 39 12.78 0.19 -14.47
C THR A 39 12.66 1.71 -14.45
N ILE A 40 13.29 2.37 -13.47
CA ILE A 40 13.30 3.83 -13.35
C ILE A 40 14.18 4.41 -14.46
N LYS A 41 13.63 5.30 -15.30
CA LYS A 41 14.31 5.80 -16.51
C LYS A 41 15.57 6.61 -16.20
N SER A 42 15.59 7.36 -15.10
CA SER A 42 16.66 8.29 -14.76
C SER A 42 17.96 7.60 -14.29
N ASN A 43 17.86 6.43 -13.66
CA ASN A 43 18.99 5.75 -13.04
C ASN A 43 19.09 4.25 -13.37
N GLY A 44 18.13 3.70 -14.12
CA GLY A 44 18.10 2.29 -14.51
C GLY A 44 17.78 1.31 -13.37
N ARG A 45 17.45 1.80 -12.16
CA ARG A 45 17.12 0.93 -11.02
C ARG A 45 15.88 0.11 -11.31
N LYS A 46 15.94 -1.16 -10.91
CA LYS A 46 14.87 -2.12 -11.09
C LYS A 46 14.12 -2.31 -9.78
N ILE A 47 12.80 -2.27 -9.84
CA ILE A 47 11.90 -2.44 -8.70
C ILE A 47 10.96 -3.61 -8.96
N ARG A 48 10.76 -4.47 -7.96
CA ARG A 48 9.78 -5.57 -7.97
C ARG A 48 9.08 -5.69 -6.62
N THR A 49 8.07 -6.56 -6.55
CA THR A 49 7.53 -7.01 -5.27
C THR A 49 8.52 -7.93 -4.52
N ASN A 50 8.50 -7.89 -3.19
CA ASN A 50 9.21 -8.85 -2.34
C ASN A 50 8.79 -10.32 -2.62
N LEU A 51 7.54 -10.55 -3.05
CA LEU A 51 7.02 -11.88 -3.34
C LEU A 51 7.74 -12.57 -4.50
N TYR A 52 8.39 -11.80 -5.38
CA TYR A 52 9.21 -12.37 -6.47
C TYR A 52 10.39 -13.19 -5.93
N LEU A 53 10.85 -12.91 -4.71
CA LEU A 53 11.98 -13.57 -4.06
C LEU A 53 11.57 -14.84 -3.29
N MET A 54 10.30 -15.22 -3.36
CA MET A 54 9.73 -16.28 -2.53
C MET A 54 8.97 -17.28 -3.40
N ASP A 55 9.02 -18.55 -3.01
CA ASP A 55 8.18 -19.56 -3.65
C ASP A 55 6.71 -19.45 -3.19
N SER A 56 5.79 -19.91 -4.03
CA SER A 56 4.35 -19.82 -3.75
C SER A 56 3.89 -20.65 -2.55
N ALA A 57 4.65 -21.65 -2.10
CA ALA A 57 4.30 -22.45 -0.93
C ALA A 57 4.65 -21.72 0.37
N GLU A 58 5.82 -21.07 0.41
CA GLU A 58 6.25 -20.24 1.54
C GLU A 58 5.40 -18.97 1.65
N ILE A 59 5.00 -18.33 0.55
CA ILE A 59 4.05 -17.20 0.58
C ILE A 59 2.73 -17.60 1.27
N LYS A 60 2.21 -18.81 1.02
CA LYS A 60 0.96 -19.29 1.63
C LYS A 60 1.10 -19.66 3.11
N LYS A 61 2.31 -20.06 3.52
CA LYS A 61 2.62 -20.55 4.86
C LYS A 61 2.97 -19.41 5.81
N LEU A 62 3.64 -18.39 5.29
CA LEU A 62 4.07 -17.22 6.02
C LEU A 62 2.97 -16.16 6.00
N SER A 63 2.86 -15.37 7.07
CA SER A 63 2.03 -14.18 7.10
C SER A 63 2.75 -13.03 6.39
N CYS A 64 2.99 -13.19 5.08
CA CYS A 64 3.78 -12.26 4.29
C CYS A 64 3.11 -10.88 4.16
N GLN A 65 3.95 -9.85 4.22
CA GLN A 65 3.61 -8.50 3.82
C GLN A 65 3.88 -8.30 2.32
N PHE A 66 3.08 -7.46 1.68
CA PHE A 66 3.32 -6.99 0.31
C PHE A 66 4.05 -5.65 0.33
N PHE A 67 5.29 -5.63 -0.17
CA PHE A 67 6.08 -4.41 -0.34
C PHE A 67 6.98 -4.49 -1.56
N ILE A 68 7.60 -3.36 -1.92
CA ILE A 68 8.48 -3.26 -3.08
C ILE A 68 9.95 -3.19 -2.68
N VAL A 69 10.80 -3.79 -3.51
CA VAL A 69 12.23 -4.00 -3.33
C VAL A 69 12.98 -3.63 -4.61
N ASP A 70 14.24 -3.22 -4.48
CA ASP A 70 15.09 -2.85 -5.62
C ASP A 70 16.15 -3.89 -5.99
N ASP A 71 16.97 -3.55 -6.98
CA ASP A 71 18.09 -4.35 -7.44
C ASP A 71 19.19 -4.57 -6.38
N VAL A 72 19.33 -3.67 -5.41
CA VAL A 72 20.22 -3.88 -4.27
C VAL A 72 19.65 -4.98 -3.38
N ASP A 73 18.33 -4.97 -3.12
CA ASP A 73 17.66 -6.04 -2.38
C ASP A 73 17.80 -7.41 -3.08
N PHE A 74 17.75 -7.46 -4.41
CA PHE A 74 18.00 -8.70 -5.17
C PHE A 74 19.43 -9.21 -5.02
N GLY A 75 20.42 -8.32 -5.08
CA GLY A 75 21.81 -8.69 -4.87
C GLY A 75 22.07 -9.25 -3.47
N GLU A 76 21.37 -8.77 -2.46
CA GLU A 76 21.44 -9.33 -1.10
C GLU A 76 20.76 -10.69 -1.00
N TYR A 77 19.61 -10.88 -1.65
CA TYR A 77 18.98 -12.20 -1.77
C TYR A 77 19.94 -13.23 -2.38
N ASP A 78 20.59 -12.89 -3.50
CA ASP A 78 21.55 -13.78 -4.18
C ASP A 78 22.74 -14.14 -3.28
N LYS A 79 23.26 -13.17 -2.52
CA LYS A 79 24.33 -13.42 -1.54
C LYS A 79 23.88 -14.36 -0.42
N LEU A 80 22.66 -14.19 0.08
CA LEU A 80 22.11 -15.04 1.14
C LEU A 80 21.88 -16.47 0.63
N MET A 81 21.39 -16.63 -0.60
CA MET A 81 21.23 -17.93 -1.26
C MET A 81 22.55 -18.63 -1.56
N ALA A 82 23.61 -17.85 -1.88
CA ALA A 82 24.97 -18.37 -2.02
C ALA A 82 25.61 -18.72 -0.66
N GLY A 83 25.17 -18.04 0.41
CA GLY A 83 25.48 -18.41 1.79
C GLY A 83 24.81 -19.73 2.17
N THR A 84 25.33 -20.41 3.19
CA THR A 84 24.75 -21.68 3.66
C THR A 84 23.40 -21.51 4.39
N MET A 85 22.67 -20.42 4.13
CA MET A 85 21.39 -20.14 4.78
C MET A 85 20.27 -20.88 4.07
N GLU A 86 19.34 -21.45 4.83
CA GLU A 86 18.23 -22.19 4.24
C GLU A 86 17.23 -21.23 3.56
N THR A 87 16.64 -21.66 2.43
CA THR A 87 15.64 -20.87 1.67
C THR A 87 14.46 -20.40 2.53
N LYS A 88 14.05 -21.19 3.52
CA LYS A 88 12.97 -20.84 4.45
C LYS A 88 13.32 -19.65 5.35
N ASP A 89 14.60 -19.54 5.73
CA ASP A 89 15.08 -18.44 6.58
C ASP A 89 15.20 -17.16 5.75
N ILE A 90 15.64 -17.28 4.49
CA ILE A 90 15.64 -16.18 3.52
C ILE A 90 14.20 -15.69 3.26
N SER A 91 13.27 -16.62 3.00
CA SER A 91 11.85 -16.32 2.81
C SER A 91 11.25 -15.55 3.98
N LYS A 92 11.64 -15.91 5.21
CA LYS A 92 11.21 -15.19 6.42
C LYS A 92 11.72 -13.74 6.46
N ILE A 93 12.95 -13.48 6.00
CA ILE A 93 13.50 -12.12 5.92
C ILE A 93 12.66 -11.26 4.97
N PHE A 94 12.34 -11.79 3.79
CA PHE A 94 11.58 -11.06 2.77
C PHE A 94 10.06 -11.07 2.98
N SER A 95 9.55 -11.81 3.98
CA SER A 95 8.13 -11.80 4.35
C SER A 95 7.69 -10.57 5.14
N ASP A 96 8.62 -9.79 5.69
CA ASP A 96 8.34 -8.67 6.58
C ASP A 96 9.29 -7.51 6.28
N MET A 97 8.73 -6.30 6.08
CA MET A 97 9.51 -5.14 5.66
C MET A 97 10.56 -4.75 6.70
N LYS A 98 10.25 -4.85 8.00
CA LYS A 98 11.18 -4.54 9.09
C LYS A 98 12.30 -5.56 9.18
N LEU A 99 12.01 -6.86 9.02
CA LEU A 99 13.04 -7.90 8.98
C LEU A 99 13.96 -7.67 7.80
N CYS A 100 13.41 -7.49 6.60
CA CYS A 100 14.18 -7.17 5.40
C CYS A 100 15.08 -5.93 5.61
N GLY A 101 14.51 -4.83 6.12
CA GLY A 101 15.25 -3.58 6.36
C GLY A 101 16.33 -3.67 7.45
N LYS A 102 16.25 -4.63 8.38
CA LYS A 102 17.29 -4.88 9.38
C LYS A 102 18.44 -5.76 8.88
N HIS A 103 18.18 -6.59 7.87
CA HIS A 103 19.18 -7.53 7.36
C HIS A 103 20.25 -6.83 6.50
N HIS A 104 19.88 -5.78 5.76
CA HIS A 104 20.82 -4.99 4.97
C HIS A 104 20.35 -3.55 4.79
N ASN A 105 21.27 -2.66 4.41
CA ASN A 105 20.99 -1.25 4.22
C ASN A 105 20.26 -0.98 2.89
N ARG A 106 18.96 -1.26 2.85
CA ARG A 106 18.12 -1.10 1.63
C ARG A 106 17.63 0.32 1.38
N ASN A 107 17.27 0.67 0.15
CA ASN A 107 16.55 1.93 -0.09
C ASN A 107 15.08 1.76 0.35
N LEU A 108 14.49 2.82 0.94
CA LEU A 108 13.14 2.73 1.48
C LEU A 108 12.13 3.17 0.42
N TYR A 109 11.49 2.19 -0.21
CA TYR A 109 10.43 2.44 -1.17
C TYR A 109 9.05 2.24 -0.54
N LEU A 110 8.14 3.16 -0.86
CA LEU A 110 6.70 3.02 -0.63
C LEU A 110 5.98 3.01 -1.96
N ARG A 111 4.90 2.25 -2.02
CA ARG A 111 3.93 2.37 -3.10
C ARG A 111 2.79 3.30 -2.68
N CYS A 112 2.26 4.04 -3.63
CA CYS A 112 1.05 4.83 -3.43
C CYS A 112 -0.03 4.44 -4.45
N VAL A 113 -1.26 4.30 -3.98
CA VAL A 113 -2.42 4.12 -4.84
C VAL A 113 -2.73 5.47 -5.49
N PRO A 114 -2.71 5.58 -6.82
CA PRO A 114 -3.01 6.84 -7.49
C PRO A 114 -4.50 7.20 -7.35
N PRO A 115 -4.82 8.49 -7.45
CA PRO A 115 -6.21 8.93 -7.47
C PRO A 115 -6.97 8.33 -8.65
N CYS A 116 -8.28 8.26 -8.54
CA CYS A 116 -9.10 7.90 -9.69
C CYS A 116 -8.94 8.97 -10.77
N GLN A 117 -8.65 8.59 -12.02
CA GLN A 117 -8.41 9.55 -13.12
C GLN A 117 -9.60 10.49 -13.40
N LEU A 118 -10.81 10.11 -13.01
CA LEU A 118 -12.00 10.97 -13.10
C LEU A 118 -12.04 12.08 -12.03
N TYR A 119 -11.19 11.97 -11.01
CA TYR A 119 -11.10 12.86 -9.85
C TYR A 119 -9.65 13.31 -9.65
N LEU A 120 -9.13 14.10 -10.61
CA LEU A 120 -7.74 14.60 -10.62
C LEU A 120 -7.40 15.52 -9.43
N GLU A 121 -8.39 15.94 -8.65
CA GLU A 121 -8.21 16.73 -7.42
C GLU A 121 -7.85 15.84 -6.20
N GLU A 122 -8.01 14.52 -6.30
CA GLU A 122 -7.62 13.59 -5.24
C GLU A 122 -6.09 13.40 -5.22
N ASP A 123 -5.52 13.31 -4.01
CA ASP A 123 -4.10 13.03 -3.79
C ASP A 123 -3.81 11.53 -3.90
N HIS A 124 -2.56 11.17 -4.20
CA HIS A 124 -2.07 9.80 -4.07
C HIS A 124 -2.21 9.33 -2.62
N ARG A 125 -2.46 8.04 -2.42
CA ARG A 125 -2.77 7.49 -1.10
C ARG A 125 -1.80 6.39 -0.72
N ILE A 126 -1.34 6.39 0.53
CA ILE A 126 -0.41 5.40 1.05
C ILE A 126 -1.14 4.54 2.08
N PHE A 127 -0.92 3.23 2.06
CA PHE A 127 -1.43 2.34 3.10
C PHE A 127 -0.82 2.67 4.45
N VAL A 128 -1.66 2.79 5.47
CA VAL A 128 -1.22 3.07 6.83
C VAL A 128 -0.25 1.98 7.32
N GLN A 129 -0.51 0.71 6.99
CA GLN A 129 0.37 -0.37 7.43
C GLN A 129 1.79 -0.20 6.87
N ASP A 130 1.95 0.26 5.63
CA ASP A 130 3.28 0.55 5.06
C ASP A 130 3.98 1.70 5.84
N ILE A 131 3.22 2.71 6.29
CA ILE A 131 3.73 3.80 7.13
C ILE A 131 4.21 3.26 8.50
N VAL A 132 3.43 2.35 9.10
CA VAL A 132 3.77 1.73 10.38
C VAL A 132 5.07 0.91 10.30
N GLU A 133 5.36 0.36 9.13
CA GLU A 133 6.58 -0.40 8.86
C GLU A 133 7.79 0.50 8.55
N ILE A 134 7.60 1.54 7.73
CA ILE A 134 8.72 2.35 7.23
C ILE A 134 9.28 3.34 8.23
N ILE A 135 8.46 3.96 9.10
CA ILE A 135 8.93 5.01 10.02
C ILE A 135 10.05 4.52 10.94
N PRO A 136 9.95 3.33 11.57
CA PRO A 136 11.05 2.75 12.32
C PRO A 136 12.34 2.58 11.51
N LEU A 137 12.23 2.21 10.24
CA LEU A 137 13.39 2.04 9.35
C LEU A 137 14.05 3.38 8.99
N ILE A 138 13.25 4.44 8.80
CA ILE A 138 13.76 5.81 8.61
C ILE A 138 14.57 6.23 9.84
N TRP A 139 14.01 6.03 11.03
CA TRP A 139 14.70 6.35 12.29
C TRP A 139 16.02 5.60 12.47
N GLU A 140 16.07 4.32 12.11
CA GLU A 140 17.30 3.52 12.17
C GLU A 140 18.37 4.03 11.20
N LYS A 141 17.98 4.48 10.01
CA LYS A 141 18.90 5.04 9.00
C LYS A 141 19.39 6.45 9.32
N GLN A 142 18.51 7.32 9.82
CA GLN A 142 18.85 8.71 10.08
C GLN A 142 19.76 8.89 11.32
N ALA A 143 19.77 7.94 12.25
CA ALA A 143 20.67 7.97 13.40
C ALA A 143 20.90 6.58 14.02
N PRO A 144 22.15 6.10 14.09
CA PRO A 144 22.49 4.93 14.91
C PRO A 144 22.41 5.30 16.39
N LYS A 145 21.43 4.71 17.11
CA LYS A 145 21.31 4.56 18.58
C LYS A 145 21.88 5.72 19.43
N ASN A 146 21.02 6.65 19.89
CA ASN A 146 21.09 7.40 21.18
C ASN A 146 20.54 8.85 21.18
N SER A 147 19.63 9.23 20.27
CA SER A 147 18.94 10.52 20.44
C SER A 147 17.81 10.39 21.48
N LYS A 148 17.80 11.25 22.51
CA LYS A 148 16.68 11.35 23.47
C LYS A 148 15.35 11.72 22.79
N ARG A 149 15.41 12.25 21.56
CA ARG A 149 14.29 12.65 20.70
C ARG A 149 13.46 11.45 20.24
N LEU A 150 14.12 10.31 19.98
CA LEU A 150 13.47 9.07 19.54
C LEU A 150 12.37 8.57 20.51
N PHE A 151 12.42 8.93 21.80
CA PHE A 151 11.41 8.50 22.77
C PHE A 151 10.08 9.28 22.67
N SER A 152 10.12 10.60 22.48
CA SER A 152 8.89 11.40 22.27
C SER A 152 8.22 11.05 20.95
N ASP A 153 9.03 10.86 19.91
CA ASP A 153 8.55 10.59 18.56
C ASP A 153 7.90 9.20 18.49
N LYS A 154 8.47 8.21 19.20
CA LYS A 154 7.84 6.89 19.42
C LYS A 154 6.49 6.99 20.11
N ARG A 155 6.32 7.89 21.08
CA ARG A 155 5.04 8.05 21.79
C ARG A 155 3.96 8.63 20.87
N HIS A 156 4.29 9.68 20.12
CA HIS A 156 3.38 10.27 19.14
C HIS A 156 3.03 9.28 18.03
N PHE A 157 4.02 8.58 17.49
CA PHE A 157 3.82 7.54 16.49
C PHE A 157 2.93 6.41 17.00
N ASN A 158 3.15 5.90 18.21
CA ASN A 158 2.27 4.89 18.80
C ASN A 158 0.82 5.38 18.99
N ALA A 159 0.62 6.68 19.27
CA ALA A 159 -0.72 7.26 19.35
C ALA A 159 -1.38 7.34 17.96
N LEU A 160 -0.62 7.69 16.92
CA LEU A 160 -1.09 7.65 15.53
C LEU A 160 -1.46 6.21 15.12
N CYS A 161 -0.59 5.23 15.39
CA CYS A 161 -0.87 3.82 15.11
C CYS A 161 -2.19 3.36 15.73
N ARG A 162 -2.45 3.71 16.99
CA ARG A 162 -3.71 3.39 17.67
C ARG A 162 -4.92 4.09 17.04
N SER A 163 -4.75 5.31 16.55
CA SER A 163 -5.84 6.03 15.86
C SER A 163 -6.25 5.39 14.53
N TRP A 164 -5.36 4.59 13.94
CA TRP A 164 -5.62 3.83 12.72
C TRP A 164 -6.16 2.42 12.96
N GLU A 165 -6.24 1.98 14.22
CA GLU A 165 -6.84 0.69 14.54
C GLU A 165 -8.35 0.76 14.25
N SER A 166 -8.78 0.06 13.20
CA SER A 166 -10.17 0.02 12.80
C SER A 166 -10.92 -1.15 13.40
N GLU A 167 -12.13 -0.88 13.90
CA GLU A 167 -13.09 -1.91 14.27
C GLU A 167 -13.59 -2.71 13.04
N LYS A 168 -13.53 -2.10 11.84
CA LYS A 168 -13.96 -2.70 10.58
C LYS A 168 -12.80 -3.40 9.89
N LYS A 169 -12.64 -4.70 10.17
CA LYS A 169 -11.59 -5.57 9.60
C LYS A 169 -11.58 -5.72 8.07
N HIS A 170 -12.65 -5.30 7.38
CA HIS A 170 -12.77 -5.41 5.92
C HIS A 170 -12.37 -4.12 5.18
N LEU A 171 -11.94 -3.08 5.89
CA LEU A 171 -11.51 -1.82 5.30
C LEU A 171 -10.03 -1.61 5.55
N GLU A 172 -9.29 -1.41 4.48
CA GLU A 172 -7.89 -1.00 4.55
C GLU A 172 -7.80 0.52 4.72
N HIS A 173 -6.88 0.94 5.57
CA HIS A 173 -6.70 2.35 5.90
C HIS A 173 -5.59 2.91 5.05
N THR A 174 -5.89 4.02 4.40
CA THR A 174 -4.91 4.79 3.65
C THR A 174 -4.93 6.22 4.14
N ILE A 175 -3.86 6.97 3.90
CA ILE A 175 -3.85 8.42 4.08
C ILE A 175 -3.35 9.10 2.80
N PRO A 176 -3.74 10.35 2.54
CA PRO A 176 -3.15 11.15 1.47
C PRO A 176 -1.63 11.30 1.62
N LEU A 177 -0.92 11.40 0.50
CA LEU A 177 0.53 11.60 0.46
C LEU A 177 0.95 12.89 1.18
N HIS A 178 0.18 13.97 1.08
CA HIS A 178 0.46 15.21 1.83
C HIS A 178 0.34 15.02 3.35
N GLU A 179 -0.59 14.19 3.82
CA GLU A 179 -0.69 13.85 5.25
C GLU A 179 0.50 12.99 5.70
N PHE A 180 0.97 12.06 4.85
CA PHE A 180 2.22 11.35 5.14
C PHE A 180 3.42 12.30 5.24
N LYS A 181 3.56 13.27 4.33
CA LYS A 181 4.59 14.33 4.43
C LYS A 181 4.50 15.09 5.75
N ARG A 182 3.29 15.41 6.20
CA ARG A 182 3.06 16.07 7.50
C ARG A 182 3.50 15.19 8.67
N ILE A 183 3.20 13.89 8.63
CA ILE A 183 3.63 12.92 9.65
C ILE A 183 5.16 12.86 9.73
N LEU A 184 5.86 12.82 8.59
CA LEU A 184 7.33 12.83 8.57
C LEU A 184 7.90 14.08 9.24
N LYS A 185 7.31 15.26 9.00
CA LYS A 185 7.72 16.51 9.68
C LYS A 185 7.45 16.48 11.18
N ILE A 186 6.27 16.03 11.59
CA ILE A 186 5.90 15.91 13.03
C ILE A 186 6.86 14.97 13.78
N LEU A 187 7.32 13.92 13.11
CA LEU A 187 8.21 12.90 13.69
C LEU A 187 9.69 13.17 13.42
N ASP A 188 10.04 14.34 12.87
CA ASP A 188 11.40 14.75 12.50
C ASP A 188 12.14 13.64 11.74
N CYS A 189 11.46 13.10 10.72
CA CYS A 189 11.97 12.07 9.83
C CYS A 189 12.65 12.70 8.61
N ASP A 190 13.81 12.17 8.23
CA ASP A 190 14.44 12.52 6.94
C ASP A 190 13.61 11.97 5.77
N ALA A 191 12.85 12.84 5.12
CA ALA A 191 11.99 12.48 4.00
C ALA A 191 12.79 12.08 2.75
N SER A 192 14.05 12.52 2.64
CA SER A 192 14.91 12.17 1.49
C SER A 192 15.30 10.70 1.46
N LEU A 193 15.14 9.98 2.59
CA LEU A 193 15.37 8.53 2.69
C LEU A 193 14.25 7.70 2.05
N VAL A 194 13.10 8.32 1.76
CA VAL A 194 11.92 7.63 1.22
C VAL A 194 11.75 7.95 -0.26
N THR A 195 11.50 6.92 -1.05
CA THR A 195 11.05 7.04 -2.43
C THR A 195 9.65 6.48 -2.57
N VAL A 196 8.70 7.29 -3.03
CA VAL A 196 7.32 6.89 -3.31
C VAL A 196 7.18 6.60 -4.80
N ILE A 197 6.61 5.45 -5.13
CA ILE A 197 6.33 5.01 -6.50
C ILE A 197 4.84 4.73 -6.63
N GLU A 198 4.22 5.08 -7.75
CA GLU A 198 2.84 4.67 -8.03
C GLU A 198 2.72 3.14 -8.02
N ASP A 199 1.66 2.63 -7.40
CA ASP A 199 1.46 1.20 -7.19
C ASP A 199 1.38 0.43 -8.51
N PRO A 200 2.38 -0.40 -8.84
CA PRO A 200 2.43 -1.06 -10.13
C PRO A 200 1.22 -1.96 -10.39
N LEU A 201 0.68 -2.62 -9.35
CA LEU A 201 -0.49 -3.47 -9.52
C LEU A 201 -1.75 -2.67 -9.83
N SER A 202 -1.88 -1.48 -9.24
CA SER A 202 -2.97 -0.57 -9.60
C SER A 202 -2.86 -0.10 -11.06
N MET A 203 -1.64 0.08 -11.57
CA MET A 203 -1.39 0.47 -12.97
C MET A 203 -1.67 -0.66 -13.95
N ILE A 204 -1.21 -1.88 -13.64
CA ILE A 204 -1.48 -3.07 -14.45
C ILE A 204 -2.99 -3.29 -14.57
N THR A 205 -3.70 -3.33 -13.44
CA THR A 205 -5.14 -3.62 -13.45
C THR A 205 -5.98 -2.48 -14.03
N GLN A 206 -5.43 -1.27 -14.08
CA GLN A 206 -6.03 -0.17 -14.82
C GLN A 206 -5.90 -0.38 -16.32
N GLU A 207 -4.74 -0.77 -16.81
CA GLU A 207 -4.55 -1.12 -18.22
C GLU A 207 -5.42 -2.33 -18.61
N GLU A 208 -5.48 -3.36 -17.75
CA GLU A 208 -6.40 -4.50 -17.92
C GLU A 208 -7.86 -4.04 -18.09
N MET A 209 -8.32 -3.08 -17.28
CA MET A 209 -9.68 -2.54 -17.37
C MET A 209 -9.93 -1.74 -18.67
N LEU A 210 -8.89 -1.14 -19.26
CA LEU A 210 -9.01 -0.42 -20.53
C LEU A 210 -9.03 -1.36 -21.74
N GLN A 211 -8.31 -2.48 -21.66
CA GLN A 211 -8.19 -3.45 -22.74
C GLN A 211 -9.30 -4.51 -22.71
N GLU A 212 -9.73 -4.91 -21.51
CA GLU A 212 -10.66 -6.02 -21.26
C GLU A 212 -11.78 -5.59 -20.28
N VAL A 213 -12.71 -6.50 -19.97
CA VAL A 213 -13.71 -6.26 -18.92
C VAL A 213 -13.10 -6.58 -17.55
N GLY A 214 -12.89 -5.56 -16.72
CA GLY A 214 -12.28 -5.72 -15.40
C GLY A 214 -12.53 -4.57 -14.42
N PHE A 215 -11.82 -4.62 -13.30
CA PHE A 215 -11.87 -3.62 -12.23
C PHE A 215 -10.45 -3.27 -11.80
N VAL A 216 -10.19 -1.98 -11.59
CA VAL A 216 -8.92 -1.51 -11.04
C VAL A 216 -8.84 -1.95 -9.58
N ARG A 217 -7.78 -2.68 -9.26
CA ARG A 217 -7.56 -3.31 -7.95
C ARG A 217 -6.08 -3.28 -7.61
N THR A 218 -5.79 -3.31 -6.33
CA THR A 218 -4.42 -3.50 -5.85
C THR A 218 -4.39 -4.50 -4.71
N CYS A 219 -3.21 -4.76 -4.16
CA CYS A 219 -3.01 -5.60 -3.01
C CYS A 219 -2.71 -4.72 -1.81
N ALA A 220 -3.38 -4.94 -0.69
CA ALA A 220 -3.06 -4.32 0.58
C ALA A 220 -1.77 -4.94 1.16
N PRO A 221 -1.11 -4.30 2.14
CA PRO A 221 0.11 -4.82 2.74
C PRO A 221 -0.06 -6.22 3.35
N ASN A 222 -1.28 -6.64 3.71
CA ASN A 222 -1.59 -7.97 4.24
C ASN A 222 -1.94 -9.02 3.16
N LEU A 223 -1.61 -8.76 1.89
CA LEU A 223 -1.93 -9.59 0.72
C LEU A 223 -3.41 -9.65 0.31
N THR A 224 -4.29 -8.84 0.91
CA THR A 224 -5.70 -8.77 0.52
C THR A 224 -5.86 -7.98 -0.77
N VAL A 225 -6.59 -8.51 -1.75
CA VAL A 225 -6.97 -7.74 -2.94
C VAL A 225 -8.03 -6.71 -2.56
N VAL A 226 -7.75 -5.44 -2.86
CA VAL A 226 -8.61 -4.31 -2.49
C VAL A 226 -8.87 -3.40 -3.69
N MET A 227 -9.96 -2.66 -3.59
CA MET A 227 -10.37 -1.65 -4.56
C MET A 227 -10.57 -0.33 -3.84
N ASN A 228 -10.38 0.79 -4.55
CA ASN A 228 -10.78 2.08 -4.00
C ASN A 228 -12.32 2.18 -3.90
N GLN A 229 -12.81 3.24 -3.25
CA GLN A 229 -14.24 3.44 -3.02
C GLN A 229 -15.05 3.45 -4.34
N HIS A 230 -14.56 4.16 -5.36
CA HIS A 230 -15.21 4.29 -6.67
C HIS A 230 -15.31 2.94 -7.41
N GLN A 231 -14.22 2.18 -7.43
CA GLN A 231 -14.17 0.85 -8.04
C GLN A 231 -15.02 -0.15 -7.26
N SER A 232 -15.09 -0.03 -5.94
CA SER A 232 -15.98 -0.85 -5.11
C SER A 232 -17.46 -0.59 -5.41
N LEU A 233 -17.86 0.68 -5.59
CA LEU A 233 -19.22 1.03 -6.01
C LEU A 233 -19.54 0.48 -7.40
N PHE A 234 -18.61 0.67 -8.35
CA PHE A 234 -18.74 0.16 -9.70
C PHE A 234 -18.84 -1.38 -9.72
N PHE A 235 -18.00 -2.07 -8.94
CA PHE A 235 -18.03 -3.52 -8.78
C PHE A 235 -19.37 -4.02 -8.25
N VAL A 236 -19.87 -3.42 -7.17
CA VAL A 236 -21.16 -3.81 -6.56
C VAL A 236 -22.30 -3.58 -7.55
N PHE A 237 -22.33 -2.43 -8.22
CA PHE A 237 -23.36 -2.14 -9.22
C PHE A 237 -23.28 -3.12 -10.40
N HIS A 238 -22.10 -3.30 -10.98
CA HIS A 238 -21.91 -4.14 -12.15
C HIS A 238 -22.24 -5.61 -11.88
N ASN A 239 -21.82 -6.15 -10.73
CA ASN A 239 -22.00 -7.58 -10.44
C ASN A 239 -23.33 -7.93 -9.77
N LEU A 240 -23.91 -7.02 -8.98
CA LEU A 240 -25.12 -7.31 -8.20
C LEU A 240 -26.38 -6.64 -8.72
N VAL A 241 -26.25 -5.59 -9.55
CA VAL A 241 -27.40 -4.83 -10.07
C VAL A 241 -27.68 -5.13 -11.53
N ASN A 242 -26.64 -5.13 -12.37
CA ASN A 242 -26.82 -5.40 -13.80
C ASN A 242 -27.30 -6.83 -14.04
N GLY A 243 -28.18 -7.00 -15.02
CA GLY A 243 -28.72 -8.30 -15.43
C GLY A 243 -29.83 -8.85 -14.53
N VAL A 244 -30.08 -8.28 -13.36
CA VAL A 244 -31.20 -8.68 -12.49
C VAL A 244 -32.50 -8.02 -12.97
N ASN A 245 -33.55 -8.82 -13.17
CA ASN A 245 -34.89 -8.30 -13.43
C ASN A 245 -35.56 -7.86 -12.12
N TRP A 246 -35.36 -6.60 -11.75
CA TRP A 246 -35.92 -6.01 -10.53
C TRP A 246 -37.45 -5.91 -10.51
N ARG A 247 -38.12 -6.02 -11.67
CA ARG A 247 -39.58 -5.91 -11.75
C ARG A 247 -40.29 -7.22 -11.41
N ASN A 248 -39.65 -8.36 -11.69
CA ASN A 248 -40.25 -9.67 -11.55
C ASN A 248 -39.43 -10.53 -10.59
N GLU A 249 -40.08 -11.06 -9.56
CA GLU A 249 -39.47 -12.05 -8.67
C GLU A 249 -39.31 -13.38 -9.42
N MET A 250 -38.06 -13.78 -9.69
CA MET A 250 -37.75 -15.04 -10.38
C MET A 250 -37.28 -16.14 -9.42
N CYS A 251 -37.00 -15.80 -8.16
CA CYS A 251 -36.53 -16.78 -7.19
C CYS A 251 -37.68 -17.70 -6.75
N LYS A 252 -37.55 -19.00 -6.99
CA LYS A 252 -38.54 -20.01 -6.58
C LYS A 252 -38.34 -20.50 -5.13
N GLU A 253 -37.16 -20.27 -4.57
CA GLU A 253 -36.76 -20.80 -3.25
C GLU A 253 -37.05 -19.83 -2.11
N HIS A 254 -36.96 -18.52 -2.36
CA HIS A 254 -37.03 -17.50 -1.32
C HIS A 254 -38.14 -16.49 -1.59
N VAL A 255 -39.03 -16.31 -0.61
CA VAL A 255 -40.05 -15.26 -0.63
C VAL A 255 -39.39 -13.88 -0.54
N ASN A 256 -39.80 -12.96 -1.43
CA ASN A 256 -39.30 -11.59 -1.55
C ASN A 256 -37.77 -11.50 -1.69
N CYS A 257 -37.18 -12.39 -2.49
CA CYS A 257 -35.74 -12.46 -2.70
C CYS A 257 -35.19 -11.14 -3.26
N ASN A 258 -35.82 -10.59 -4.30
CA ASN A 258 -35.39 -9.33 -4.94
C ASN A 258 -35.41 -8.16 -3.96
N ALA A 259 -36.47 -8.02 -3.16
CA ALA A 259 -36.57 -6.94 -2.17
C ALA A 259 -35.50 -7.06 -1.07
N LYS A 260 -35.23 -8.29 -0.60
CA LYS A 260 -34.16 -8.57 0.37
C LYS A 260 -32.78 -8.29 -0.23
N LEU A 261 -32.55 -8.70 -1.48
CA LEU A 261 -31.30 -8.46 -2.20
C LEU A 261 -31.08 -6.95 -2.40
N GLN A 262 -32.09 -6.22 -2.87
CA GLN A 262 -32.04 -4.76 -3.03
C GLN A 262 -31.69 -4.08 -1.70
N THR A 263 -32.32 -4.50 -0.60
CA THR A 263 -32.02 -3.95 0.73
C THR A 263 -30.57 -4.21 1.14
N LYS A 264 -30.03 -5.40 0.87
CA LYS A 264 -28.62 -5.73 1.16
C LYS A 264 -27.66 -4.92 0.29
N ILE A 265 -27.94 -4.78 -1.00
CA ILE A 265 -27.12 -3.98 -1.94
C ILE A 265 -27.10 -2.51 -1.49
N LEU A 266 -28.26 -1.93 -1.17
CA LEU A 266 -28.33 -0.54 -0.72
C LEU A 266 -27.58 -0.31 0.60
N LYS A 267 -27.64 -1.27 1.54
CA LYS A 267 -26.84 -1.21 2.77
C LYS A 267 -25.34 -1.23 2.46
N LEU A 268 -24.90 -2.13 1.58
CA LEU A 268 -23.50 -2.23 1.17
C LEU A 268 -23.02 -0.94 0.49
N LEU A 269 -23.79 -0.41 -0.47
CA LEU A 269 -23.47 0.86 -1.14
C LEU A 269 -23.41 2.02 -0.15
N TYR A 270 -24.35 2.08 0.81
CA TYR A 270 -24.36 3.11 1.85
C TYR A 270 -23.14 3.00 2.76
N GLU A 271 -22.73 1.78 3.15
CA GLU A 271 -21.51 1.57 3.93
C GLU A 271 -20.28 2.06 3.16
N ILE A 272 -20.17 1.72 1.87
CA ILE A 272 -19.07 2.18 1.02
C ILE A 272 -19.04 3.71 0.97
N VAL A 273 -20.17 4.39 0.71
CA VAL A 273 -20.24 5.87 0.61
C VAL A 273 -20.01 6.56 1.94
N LYS A 274 -20.54 6.03 3.05
CA LYS A 274 -20.46 6.66 4.37
C LYS A 274 -19.03 6.66 4.94
N ASN A 275 -18.18 5.73 4.52
CA ASN A 275 -16.78 5.70 4.95
C ASN A 275 -15.91 6.80 4.30
N LYS A 276 -16.46 8.00 4.03
CA LYS A 276 -15.64 9.18 3.73
C LYS A 276 -14.69 9.40 4.90
N GLU A 277 -13.40 9.43 4.58
CA GLU A 277 -12.35 9.36 5.58
C GLU A 277 -12.34 10.54 6.55
N VAL A 278 -11.96 10.23 7.77
CA VAL A 278 -11.73 11.17 8.87
C VAL A 278 -10.33 11.76 8.68
N SER A 279 -10.24 13.06 8.43
CA SER A 279 -8.96 13.78 8.58
C SER A 279 -8.51 13.64 10.04
N ILE A 280 -7.30 13.12 10.25
CA ILE A 280 -6.75 12.88 11.60
C ILE A 280 -6.25 14.18 12.24
N PHE A 281 -6.25 15.27 11.47
CA PHE A 281 -5.90 16.59 11.96
C PHE A 281 -6.95 17.64 11.55
N PRO A 282 -7.34 18.54 12.48
CA PRO A 282 -8.16 19.71 12.17
C PRO A 282 -7.39 20.73 11.32
#